data_AF-A0A2L1S5W8-F1
#
_entry.id   AF-A0A2L1S5W8-F1
#
_cell.length_a   1.000
_cell.length_b   1.000
_cell.length_c   1.000
_cell.angle_alpha   90.00
_cell.angle_beta   90.00
_cell.angle_gamma   90.00
#
_symmetry.space_group_name_H-M   'P 1'
#
loop_
_entity.id
_entity.type
_entity.pdbx_description
1 polymer ?
#
loop_
_entity_poly.entity_id
_entity_poly.type
_entity_poly.pdbx_seq_one_letter_code
_entity_poly.pdbx_strand_id
1 'polypeptide(L)'
;MSDRAVFSVDSRAPRRGLRLMLAASGLWTLLGASAGGLLLAIGPGATWFTAVGSLVGLGIAGCVVGGFLFDQREAQRLAAVVQAAGLSDRSGEALSIGGIVARLGKRLEKAHHFRAAIGMLEAPLMVVDEHGVILASSRGMERLAPGAREGETLDGLFGAGYLETGGGAPEEALVLLDQRRFVAQRLALPSGRYALELQPAGYFIEDDRFDLMLAALRQGRTGFRFEDEAVASQPVLREINTALAALDDGVNQLRAVMDGRTADVQDLPLAEEAQMVIELFSGLDEQQRDEAQARVALETRLASVKDLLAQFEARAAATEKSAETARAALAAGVEKMAVLEAELAAAKTRNETAQSLARQAEEAAGRTRTLVSEIDRMAREIDTMTAGIEDVSFRTNLLALNAAVEAARAGEKGAGFAVVADEVRQLAQVTNRSAKDIRVIADKGRAQARIGLDEAGGLQKITAQLQENLRNLSNGSVSIAAEGETKGAGSVSLASPGPVVEIADQEIAFDQRAAS
;
A
#
# COMPACT_ATOMS: atom_id res chain seq x y z
N MET A 1 39.92 -105.28 12.37
CA MET A 1 41.21 -104.59 12.56
C MET A 1 41.21 -103.40 11.62
N SER A 2 41.46 -102.20 12.16
CA SER A 2 42.13 -101.03 11.55
C SER A 2 41.74 -100.62 10.11
N ASP A 3 41.50 -99.37 9.76
CA ASP A 3 42.08 -98.14 10.29
C ASP A 3 41.36 -96.94 9.63
N ARG A 4 41.51 -95.76 10.22
CA ARG A 4 41.00 -94.48 9.67
C ARG A 4 41.64 -94.16 8.32
N ALA A 5 40.88 -93.52 7.43
CA ALA A 5 41.43 -92.52 6.52
C ALA A 5 40.42 -91.40 6.25
N VAL A 6 40.73 -90.25 6.84
CA VAL A 6 40.15 -88.92 6.62
C VAL A 6 40.61 -88.38 5.27
N PHE A 7 39.71 -87.79 4.48
CA PHE A 7 39.94 -86.67 3.54
C PHE A 7 38.54 -86.15 3.14
N SER A 8 37.97 -85.11 3.72
CA SER A 8 38.36 -83.70 3.78
C SER A 8 38.46 -83.02 2.41
N VAL A 9 37.77 -81.88 2.34
CA VAL A 9 38.05 -80.67 1.55
C VAL A 9 37.16 -80.36 0.33
N ASP A 10 36.44 -79.26 0.56
CA ASP A 10 36.01 -78.18 -0.33
C ASP A 10 34.85 -78.41 -1.31
N SER A 11 33.65 -78.33 -0.74
CA SER A 11 32.63 -77.42 -1.26
C SER A 11 33.10 -75.95 -1.15
N ARG A 12 33.79 -75.45 -2.17
CA ARG A 12 33.83 -74.01 -2.48
C ARG A 12 33.11 -73.76 -3.79
N ALA A 13 31.87 -73.29 -3.71
CA ALA A 13 31.33 -72.46 -4.79
C ALA A 13 32.22 -71.22 -4.92
N PRO A 14 32.49 -70.75 -6.14
CA PRO A 14 32.33 -69.32 -6.30
C PRO A 14 31.74 -68.95 -7.66
N ARG A 15 30.53 -68.38 -7.61
CA ARG A 15 30.33 -66.97 -8.02
C ARG A 15 31.01 -66.56 -9.34
N ARG A 16 30.88 -67.34 -10.43
CA ARG A 16 31.31 -66.92 -11.78
C ARG A 16 30.13 -66.56 -12.69
N GLY A 17 29.03 -67.29 -12.65
CA GLY A 17 27.85 -67.02 -13.48
C GLY A 17 27.18 -65.66 -13.18
N LEU A 18 26.93 -65.36 -11.90
CA LEU A 18 26.31 -64.11 -11.49
C LEU A 18 27.20 -62.89 -11.75
N ARG A 19 28.54 -63.04 -11.63
CA ARG A 19 29.49 -61.97 -11.94
C ARG A 19 29.59 -61.68 -13.43
N LEU A 20 29.50 -62.70 -14.27
CA LEU A 20 29.46 -62.55 -15.73
C LEU A 20 28.14 -61.93 -16.21
N MET A 21 27.00 -62.31 -15.62
CA MET A 21 25.70 -61.70 -15.94
C MET A 21 25.58 -60.25 -15.44
N LEU A 22 26.04 -59.94 -14.22
CA LEU A 22 26.07 -58.56 -13.73
C LEU A 22 27.09 -57.69 -14.48
N ALA A 23 28.24 -58.24 -14.89
CA ALA A 23 29.19 -57.51 -15.73
C ALA A 23 28.62 -57.23 -17.13
N ALA A 24 27.94 -58.21 -17.74
CA ALA A 24 27.29 -58.02 -19.04
C ALA A 24 26.13 -57.02 -18.95
N SER A 25 25.28 -57.12 -17.92
CA SER A 25 24.18 -56.17 -17.69
C SER A 25 24.69 -54.75 -17.40
N GLY A 26 25.74 -54.63 -16.58
CA GLY A 26 26.37 -53.35 -16.26
C GLY A 26 27.00 -52.70 -17.49
N LEU A 27 27.71 -53.48 -18.31
CA LEU A 27 28.33 -52.99 -19.56
C LEU A 27 27.28 -52.50 -20.57
N TRP A 28 26.14 -53.20 -20.67
CA TRP A 28 25.03 -52.80 -21.54
C TRP A 28 24.30 -51.55 -21.05
N THR A 29 24.09 -51.39 -19.74
CA THR A 29 23.50 -50.15 -19.19
C THR A 29 24.43 -48.95 -19.36
N LEU A 30 25.75 -49.15 -19.27
CA LEU A 30 26.76 -48.10 -19.46
C LEU A 30 26.87 -47.68 -20.94
N LEU A 31 26.82 -48.65 -21.86
CA LEU A 31 26.77 -48.38 -23.30
C LEU A 31 25.46 -47.71 -23.73
N GLY A 32 24.32 -48.12 -23.15
CA GLY A 32 23.03 -47.48 -23.40
C GLY A 32 22.97 -46.04 -22.88
N ALA A 33 23.49 -45.78 -21.68
CA ALA A 33 23.51 -44.45 -21.08
C ALA A 33 24.47 -43.49 -21.83
N SER A 34 25.64 -43.96 -22.25
CA SER A 34 26.60 -43.16 -23.03
C SER A 34 26.10 -42.88 -24.46
N ALA A 35 25.44 -43.84 -25.11
CA ALA A 35 24.81 -43.63 -26.41
C ALA A 35 23.59 -42.68 -26.34
N GLY A 36 22.77 -42.77 -25.28
CA GLY A 36 21.64 -41.87 -25.05
C GLY A 36 22.06 -40.42 -24.78
N GLY A 37 23.18 -40.22 -24.06
CA GLY A 37 23.75 -38.90 -23.82
C GLY A 37 24.33 -38.24 -25.07
N LEU A 38 24.97 -39.02 -25.95
CA LEU A 38 25.51 -38.51 -27.22
C LEU A 38 24.40 -38.20 -28.24
N LEU A 39 23.31 -38.97 -28.20
CA LEU A 39 22.13 -38.71 -29.02
C LEU A 39 21.47 -37.39 -28.60
N LEU A 40 21.20 -37.12 -27.31
CA LEU A 40 20.55 -35.86 -26.88
C LEU A 40 21.27 -34.56 -27.31
N ALA A 41 22.55 -34.61 -27.68
CA ALA A 41 23.32 -33.47 -28.17
C ALA A 41 23.12 -33.11 -29.66
N ILE A 42 22.57 -34.01 -30.49
CA ILE A 42 22.55 -33.84 -31.97
C ILE A 42 21.17 -33.39 -32.51
N GLY A 43 20.11 -33.43 -31.69
CA GLY A 43 18.77 -32.94 -32.05
C GLY A 43 17.99 -33.84 -33.03
N PRO A 44 16.64 -33.74 -33.09
CA PRO A 44 15.80 -34.71 -33.80
C PRO A 44 15.79 -34.47 -35.32
N GLY A 45 16.64 -35.19 -36.04
CA GLY A 45 16.62 -35.30 -37.52
C GLY A 45 16.29 -36.73 -37.99
N ALA A 46 16.02 -36.93 -39.29
CA ALA A 46 15.59 -38.22 -39.83
C ALA A 46 16.58 -39.40 -39.59
N THR A 47 17.86 -39.12 -39.39
CA THR A 47 18.89 -40.13 -39.04
C THR A 47 18.82 -40.60 -37.58
N TRP A 48 18.10 -39.87 -36.72
CA TRP A 48 17.87 -40.21 -35.32
C TRP A 48 17.13 -41.54 -35.17
N PHE A 49 16.02 -41.68 -35.88
CA PHE A 49 15.15 -42.84 -35.75
C PHE A 49 15.79 -44.12 -36.30
N THR A 50 16.62 -44.01 -37.34
CA THR A 50 17.36 -45.16 -37.90
C THR A 50 18.49 -45.65 -36.98
N ALA A 51 19.16 -44.73 -36.27
CA ALA A 51 20.23 -45.10 -35.33
C ALA A 51 19.67 -45.78 -34.06
N VAL A 52 18.55 -45.27 -33.53
CA VAL A 52 17.86 -45.87 -32.38
C VAL A 52 17.29 -47.25 -32.73
N GLY A 53 16.67 -47.39 -33.92
CA GLY A 53 16.13 -48.68 -34.37
C GLY A 53 17.19 -49.77 -34.54
N SER A 54 18.39 -49.41 -35.00
CA SER A 54 19.49 -50.37 -35.22
C SER A 54 20.10 -50.90 -33.90
N LEU A 55 20.19 -50.03 -32.88
CA LEU A 55 20.69 -50.40 -31.55
C LEU A 55 19.75 -51.35 -30.80
N VAL A 56 18.44 -51.13 -30.90
CA VAL A 56 17.43 -52.02 -30.30
C VAL A 56 17.41 -53.39 -31.01
N GLY A 57 17.56 -53.40 -32.35
CA GLY A 57 17.63 -54.64 -33.12
C GLY A 57 18.83 -55.54 -32.76
N LEU A 58 20.00 -54.95 -32.53
CA LEU A 58 21.20 -55.69 -32.11
C LEU A 58 21.08 -56.23 -30.68
N GLY A 59 20.41 -55.50 -29.78
CA GLY A 59 20.14 -55.98 -28.41
C GLY A 59 19.22 -57.20 -28.37
N ILE A 60 18.17 -57.21 -29.20
CA ILE A 60 17.24 -58.35 -29.30
C ILE A 60 17.92 -59.56 -29.97
N ALA A 61 18.70 -59.35 -31.03
CA ALA A 61 19.45 -60.43 -31.69
C ALA A 61 20.52 -61.06 -30.77
N GLY A 62 21.19 -60.27 -29.94
CA GLY A 62 22.18 -60.75 -28.97
C GLY A 62 21.57 -61.60 -27.85
N CYS A 63 20.36 -61.28 -27.40
CA CYS A 63 19.65 -62.07 -26.39
C CYS A 63 19.14 -63.41 -26.94
N VAL A 64 18.70 -63.46 -28.20
CA VAL A 64 18.22 -64.69 -28.85
C VAL A 64 19.38 -65.66 -29.16
N VAL A 65 20.54 -65.17 -29.59
CA VAL A 65 21.72 -66.00 -29.87
C VAL A 65 22.40 -66.50 -28.57
N GLY A 66 22.36 -65.70 -27.50
CA GLY A 66 22.85 -66.10 -26.18
C GLY A 66 22.00 -67.22 -25.53
N GLY A 67 20.69 -67.22 -25.75
CA GLY A 67 19.80 -68.30 -25.28
C GLY A 67 19.99 -69.62 -26.03
N PHE A 68 20.21 -69.57 -27.34
CA PHE A 68 20.33 -70.77 -28.18
C PHE A 68 21.65 -71.56 -28.01
N LEU A 69 22.74 -70.89 -27.60
CA LEU A 69 24.06 -71.51 -27.42
C LEU A 69 24.27 -72.12 -26.02
N PHE A 70 23.44 -71.76 -25.05
CA PHE A 70 23.47 -72.33 -23.70
C PHE A 70 22.68 -73.65 -23.63
N ASP A 71 21.57 -73.76 -24.39
CA ASP A 71 20.64 -74.90 -24.37
C ASP A 71 21.18 -76.17 -25.09
N GLN A 72 22.09 -76.02 -26.07
CA GLN A 72 22.68 -77.18 -26.77
C GLN A 72 23.81 -77.90 -26.00
N ARG A 73 24.40 -77.28 -24.96
CA ARG A 73 25.54 -77.87 -24.24
C ARG A 73 25.14 -78.73 -23.03
N GLU A 74 23.89 -78.64 -22.56
CA GLU A 74 23.36 -79.52 -21.51
C GLU A 74 22.69 -80.80 -22.05
N ALA A 75 22.19 -80.81 -23.29
CA ALA A 75 21.48 -81.95 -23.88
C ALA A 75 22.37 -83.16 -24.27
N GLN A 76 23.67 -82.98 -24.53
CA GLN A 76 24.54 -84.05 -25.06
C GLN A 76 25.29 -84.90 -24.01
N ARG A 77 25.27 -84.56 -22.72
CA ARG A 77 25.94 -85.37 -21.67
C ARG A 77 25.04 -86.38 -20.97
N LEU A 78 23.77 -86.48 -21.38
CA LEU A 78 22.75 -87.29 -20.70
C LEU A 78 22.32 -88.55 -21.49
N ALA A 79 22.59 -88.63 -22.79
CA ALA A 79 22.13 -89.73 -23.66
C ALA A 79 23.01 -91.00 -23.64
N ALA A 80 24.28 -90.93 -23.24
CA ALA A 80 25.22 -92.06 -23.38
C ALA A 80 25.16 -93.11 -22.26
N VAL A 81 24.33 -92.90 -21.22
CA VAL A 81 24.34 -93.79 -20.05
C VAL A 81 22.98 -94.49 -19.83
N VAL A 82 21.91 -94.05 -20.51
CA VAL A 82 20.55 -94.66 -20.39
C VAL A 82 20.38 -95.97 -21.16
N GLN A 83 21.23 -96.24 -22.14
CA GLN A 83 21.11 -97.46 -22.95
C GLN A 83 21.76 -98.71 -22.33
N ALA A 84 22.49 -98.57 -21.22
CA ALA A 84 23.13 -99.70 -20.53
C ALA A 84 22.29 -100.29 -19.36
N ALA A 85 21.14 -99.69 -19.01
CA ALA A 85 20.36 -100.04 -17.81
C ALA A 85 18.86 -100.35 -18.05
N GLY A 86 18.41 -100.48 -19.31
CA GLY A 86 17.12 -101.11 -19.66
C GLY A 86 15.84 -100.51 -19.06
N LEU A 87 15.66 -99.18 -19.11
CA LEU A 87 14.58 -98.47 -18.42
C LEU A 87 13.78 -97.49 -19.32
N SER A 88 13.44 -97.88 -20.56
CA SER A 88 12.48 -97.13 -21.39
C SER A 88 11.38 -98.04 -21.95
N ASP A 89 10.12 -97.69 -21.70
CA ASP A 89 8.94 -98.41 -22.21
C ASP A 89 8.41 -97.86 -23.55
N ARG A 90 9.03 -96.80 -24.10
CA ARG A 90 8.74 -96.23 -25.42
C ARG A 90 9.98 -95.63 -26.08
N SER A 91 10.09 -95.83 -27.39
CA SER A 91 11.14 -95.29 -28.26
C SER A 91 10.96 -93.78 -28.47
N GLY A 92 11.81 -92.96 -27.84
CA GLY A 92 11.92 -91.52 -28.10
C GLY A 92 12.15 -90.61 -26.89
N GLU A 93 12.15 -91.14 -25.66
CA GLU A 93 12.42 -90.34 -24.44
C GLU A 93 13.94 -90.34 -24.15
N ALA A 94 14.60 -89.18 -24.29
CA ALA A 94 15.97 -88.99 -23.84
C ALA A 94 16.00 -88.81 -22.31
N LEU A 95 15.86 -89.91 -21.56
CA LEU A 95 16.18 -89.90 -20.14
C LEU A 95 17.70 -89.78 -19.96
N SER A 96 18.12 -89.24 -18.83
CA SER A 96 19.49 -89.25 -18.37
C SER A 96 19.71 -90.25 -17.26
N ILE A 97 20.96 -90.66 -17.01
CA ILE A 97 21.27 -91.45 -15.81
C ILE A 97 21.07 -90.67 -14.52
N GLY A 98 21.18 -89.34 -14.54
CA GLY A 98 20.63 -88.51 -13.49
C GLY A 98 19.11 -88.65 -13.36
N GLY A 99 18.37 -88.90 -14.44
CA GLY A 99 16.91 -89.09 -14.43
C GLY A 99 16.45 -90.49 -14.01
N ILE A 100 17.28 -91.52 -14.19
CA ILE A 100 16.98 -92.89 -13.74
C ILE A 100 17.47 -93.08 -12.29
N VAL A 101 18.68 -92.64 -11.96
CA VAL A 101 19.19 -92.58 -10.58
C VAL A 101 18.47 -91.51 -9.78
N ALA A 102 17.98 -90.41 -10.34
CA ALA A 102 17.05 -89.50 -9.67
C ALA A 102 15.58 -89.84 -9.95
N ARG A 103 15.19 -91.03 -10.42
CA ARG A 103 13.80 -91.52 -10.27
C ARG A 103 13.71 -92.64 -9.23
N LEU A 104 14.71 -93.53 -9.13
CA LEU A 104 14.93 -94.34 -7.92
C LEU A 104 15.43 -93.48 -6.75
N GLY A 105 16.31 -92.51 -7.03
CA GLY A 105 16.70 -91.41 -6.16
C GLY A 105 15.55 -90.45 -5.91
N LYS A 106 14.80 -89.89 -6.88
CA LYS A 106 13.59 -89.11 -6.50
C LYS A 106 12.52 -89.91 -5.72
N ARG A 107 12.62 -91.22 -5.52
CA ARG A 107 11.80 -91.91 -4.49
C ARG A 107 12.52 -92.09 -3.15
N LEU A 108 13.83 -92.39 -3.11
CA LEU A 108 14.62 -92.46 -1.86
C LEU A 108 15.18 -91.09 -1.39
N GLU A 109 15.77 -90.34 -2.30
CA GLU A 109 16.26 -88.95 -2.21
C GLU A 109 15.12 -87.92 -2.06
N LYS A 110 13.90 -88.12 -2.59
CA LYS A 110 12.76 -87.27 -2.15
C LYS A 110 12.39 -87.57 -0.70
N ALA A 111 12.44 -88.81 -0.24
CA ALA A 111 12.21 -89.10 1.18
C ALA A 111 13.33 -88.50 2.06
N HIS A 112 14.58 -88.51 1.60
CA HIS A 112 15.71 -87.97 2.36
C HIS A 112 15.84 -86.43 2.30
N HIS A 113 15.60 -85.79 1.14
CA HIS A 113 15.56 -84.33 1.00
C HIS A 113 14.31 -83.71 1.61
N PHE A 114 13.16 -84.39 1.59
CA PHE A 114 11.97 -83.96 2.34
C PHE A 114 12.25 -84.02 3.85
N ARG A 115 12.84 -85.12 4.34
CA ARG A 115 13.25 -85.28 5.74
C ARG A 115 14.32 -84.26 6.18
N ALA A 116 15.31 -83.98 5.33
CA ALA A 116 16.32 -82.96 5.59
C ALA A 116 15.75 -81.53 5.51
N ALA A 117 14.85 -81.25 4.58
CA ALA A 117 14.19 -79.95 4.45
C ALA A 117 13.29 -79.67 5.65
N ILE A 118 12.52 -80.66 6.12
CA ILE A 118 11.69 -80.53 7.33
C ILE A 118 12.58 -80.34 8.56
N GLY A 119 13.65 -81.14 8.71
CA GLY A 119 14.62 -80.99 9.80
C GLY A 119 15.29 -79.61 9.86
N MET A 120 15.35 -78.85 8.76
CA MET A 120 15.92 -77.50 8.73
C MET A 120 14.90 -76.39 9.04
N LEU A 121 13.60 -76.67 9.09
CA LEU A 121 12.57 -75.67 9.38
C LEU A 121 12.62 -75.22 10.84
N GLU A 122 12.57 -73.90 11.05
CA GLU A 122 12.45 -73.26 12.37
C GLU A 122 11.03 -73.35 12.93
N ALA A 123 10.02 -73.50 12.07
CA ALA A 123 8.62 -73.68 12.46
C ALA A 123 8.40 -75.07 13.08
N PRO A 124 7.56 -75.23 14.12
CA PRO A 124 7.30 -76.54 14.73
C PRO A 124 6.37 -77.36 13.84
N LEU A 125 6.97 -78.30 13.09
CA LEU A 125 6.31 -79.10 12.07
C LEU A 125 6.83 -80.54 12.15
N MET A 126 5.93 -81.52 12.01
CA MET A 126 6.29 -82.94 11.92
C MET A 126 5.47 -83.65 10.86
N VAL A 127 5.98 -84.78 10.35
CA VAL A 127 5.28 -85.63 9.37
C VAL A 127 5.10 -87.01 9.93
N VAL A 128 3.89 -87.55 9.74
CA VAL A 128 3.42 -88.76 10.39
C VAL A 128 2.84 -89.71 9.33
N ASP A 129 2.99 -91.01 9.56
CA ASP A 129 2.38 -92.04 8.72
C ASP A 129 0.93 -92.36 9.10
N GLU A 130 0.33 -93.32 8.38
CA GLU A 130 -1.06 -93.77 8.57
C GLU A 130 -1.31 -94.48 9.91
N HIS A 131 -0.24 -94.86 10.64
CA HIS A 131 -0.28 -95.51 11.94
C HIS A 131 0.14 -94.59 13.09
N GLY A 132 0.38 -93.31 12.82
CA GLY A 132 0.73 -92.33 13.84
C GLY A 132 2.21 -92.33 14.24
N VAL A 133 3.09 -92.92 13.43
CA VAL A 133 4.55 -92.92 13.64
C VAL A 133 5.19 -91.69 12.99
N ILE A 134 6.05 -91.01 13.73
CA ILE A 134 6.76 -89.81 13.29
C ILE A 134 7.84 -90.21 12.27
N LEU A 135 7.68 -89.74 11.03
CA LEU A 135 8.58 -89.98 9.91
C LEU A 135 9.64 -88.89 9.74
N ALA A 136 9.34 -87.66 10.16
CA ALA A 136 10.28 -86.54 10.16
C ALA A 136 9.81 -85.46 11.15
N SER A 137 10.75 -84.79 11.79
CA SER A 137 10.49 -83.69 12.73
C SER A 137 11.37 -82.49 12.37
N SER A 138 10.84 -81.28 12.52
CA SER A 138 11.61 -80.05 12.26
C SER A 138 12.47 -79.66 13.47
N ARG A 139 13.50 -78.83 13.25
CA ARG A 139 14.26 -78.19 14.33
C ARG A 139 13.39 -77.34 15.25
N GLY A 140 12.34 -76.71 14.71
CA GLY A 140 11.31 -76.05 15.52
C GLY A 140 10.60 -77.01 16.45
N MET A 141 10.23 -78.18 15.94
CA MET A 141 9.47 -79.19 16.68
C MET A 141 10.32 -79.91 17.72
N GLU A 142 11.56 -80.30 17.39
CA GLU A 142 12.48 -80.94 18.33
C GLU A 142 12.92 -80.00 19.47
N ARG A 143 13.00 -78.68 19.21
CA ARG A 143 13.22 -77.68 20.27
C ARG A 143 12.01 -77.51 21.18
N LEU A 144 10.81 -77.56 20.61
CA LEU A 144 9.57 -77.40 21.34
C LEU A 144 9.24 -78.64 22.18
N ALA A 145 9.51 -79.82 21.66
CA ALA A 145 9.23 -81.10 22.30
C ALA A 145 10.37 -82.10 21.99
N PRO A 146 11.31 -82.33 22.92
CA PRO A 146 12.47 -83.20 22.70
C PRO A 146 12.13 -84.67 22.39
N GLY A 147 10.90 -85.11 22.69
CA GLY A 147 10.35 -86.43 22.37
C GLY A 147 9.63 -86.51 21.01
N ALA A 148 9.55 -85.42 20.24
CA ALA A 148 9.03 -85.46 18.88
C ALA A 148 10.12 -85.95 17.91
N ARG A 149 10.69 -87.12 18.16
CA ARG A 149 11.76 -87.72 17.37
C ARG A 149 11.22 -88.74 16.39
N GLU A 150 11.99 -88.97 15.34
CA GLU A 150 11.63 -89.96 14.34
C GLU A 150 11.62 -91.39 14.91
N GLY A 151 10.57 -92.13 14.58
CA GLY A 151 10.31 -93.47 15.10
C GLY A 151 9.48 -93.49 16.38
N GLU A 152 9.24 -92.34 17.03
CA GLU A 152 8.28 -92.24 18.13
C GLU A 152 6.84 -92.12 17.59
N THR A 153 5.85 -92.35 18.45
CA THR A 153 4.43 -92.30 18.07
C THR A 153 3.77 -91.03 18.58
N LEU A 154 2.71 -90.57 17.89
CA LEU A 154 1.91 -89.45 18.36
C LEU A 154 1.31 -89.69 19.75
N ASP A 155 0.97 -90.93 20.08
CA ASP A 155 0.52 -91.33 21.42
C ASP A 155 1.63 -91.14 22.48
N GLY A 156 2.91 -91.29 22.10
CA GLY A 156 4.03 -91.01 23.00
C GLY A 156 4.25 -89.51 23.25
N LEU A 157 3.86 -88.66 22.29
CA LEU A 157 4.09 -87.21 22.34
C LEU A 157 2.93 -86.43 22.94
N PHE A 158 1.69 -86.80 22.60
CA PHE A 158 0.46 -86.14 23.03
C PHE A 158 -0.32 -86.91 24.11
N GLY A 159 0.10 -88.14 24.43
CA GLY A 159 -0.52 -89.01 25.45
C GLY A 159 -1.19 -90.26 24.87
N ALA A 160 -1.21 -91.36 25.65
CA ALA A 160 -1.74 -92.65 25.20
C ALA A 160 -3.23 -92.55 24.83
N GLY A 161 -3.59 -93.05 23.63
CA GLY A 161 -4.95 -93.05 23.11
C GLY A 161 -5.30 -91.85 22.22
N TYR A 162 -4.35 -90.95 21.92
CA TYR A 162 -4.54 -89.83 21.00
C TYR A 162 -5.04 -90.28 19.62
N LEU A 163 -4.51 -91.39 19.10
CA LEU A 163 -4.96 -91.98 17.83
C LEU A 163 -6.32 -92.69 17.94
N GLU A 164 -6.58 -93.35 19.07
CA GLU A 164 -7.83 -94.09 19.32
C GLU A 164 -9.05 -93.18 19.58
N THR A 165 -8.83 -91.97 20.11
CA THR A 165 -9.87 -90.94 20.24
C THR A 165 -10.29 -90.30 18.91
N GLY A 166 -9.94 -90.93 17.78
CA GLY A 166 -10.14 -90.39 16.45
C GLY A 166 -9.09 -89.34 16.13
N GLY A 167 -7.80 -89.68 16.29
CA GLY A 167 -6.62 -88.84 16.05
C GLY A 167 -6.44 -88.39 14.59
N GLY A 168 -7.50 -87.80 14.01
CA GLY A 168 -7.62 -87.37 12.64
C GLY A 168 -9.07 -87.08 12.22
N ALA A 169 -9.58 -85.88 12.52
CA ALA A 169 -10.27 -84.92 11.60
C ALA A 169 -11.09 -83.87 12.42
N PRO A 170 -11.12 -82.56 12.06
CA PRO A 170 -10.72 -81.92 10.80
C PRO A 170 -9.44 -81.06 10.95
N GLU A 171 -9.17 -80.19 9.98
CA GLU A 171 -7.89 -79.55 9.64
C GLU A 171 -7.17 -78.74 10.74
N GLU A 172 -7.77 -78.47 11.91
CA GLU A 172 -7.16 -77.78 13.07
C GLU A 172 -7.63 -78.35 14.42
N ALA A 173 -6.71 -78.59 15.36
CA ALA A 173 -7.02 -79.11 16.70
C ALA A 173 -6.14 -78.48 17.79
N LEU A 174 -6.70 -78.19 18.97
CA LEU A 174 -5.93 -77.67 20.10
C LEU A 174 -5.16 -78.80 20.78
N VAL A 175 -3.84 -78.66 20.86
CA VAL A 175 -2.96 -79.63 21.52
C VAL A 175 -2.21 -78.98 22.67
N LEU A 176 -1.98 -79.78 23.70
CA LEU A 176 -1.19 -79.39 24.87
C LEU A 176 0.20 -80.02 24.75
N LEU A 177 1.22 -79.18 24.75
CA LEU A 177 2.62 -79.58 24.81
C LEU A 177 3.28 -78.81 25.94
N ASP A 178 3.77 -79.52 26.95
CA ASP A 178 4.45 -78.95 28.12
C ASP A 178 3.68 -77.76 28.75
N GLN A 179 2.37 -77.95 28.96
CA GLN A 179 1.41 -76.96 29.50
C GLN A 179 1.15 -75.70 28.67
N ARG A 180 1.65 -75.61 27.43
CA ARG A 180 1.36 -74.51 26.49
C ARG A 180 0.33 -74.94 25.46
N ARG A 181 -0.57 -74.01 25.09
CA ARG A 181 -1.64 -74.22 24.10
C ARG A 181 -1.13 -73.92 22.71
N PHE A 182 -1.21 -74.91 21.83
CA PHE A 182 -0.91 -74.77 20.40
C PHE A 182 -2.12 -75.17 19.57
N VAL A 183 -2.27 -74.52 18.42
CA VAL A 183 -3.19 -74.98 17.39
C VAL A 183 -2.39 -75.88 16.44
N ALA A 184 -2.77 -77.16 16.39
CA ALA A 184 -2.21 -78.16 15.49
C ALA A 184 -3.00 -78.20 14.19
N GLN A 185 -2.39 -77.75 13.10
CA GLN A 185 -2.99 -77.78 11.78
C GLN A 185 -2.52 -79.01 11.01
N ARG A 186 -3.45 -79.78 10.45
CA ARG A 186 -3.16 -81.03 9.74
C ARG A 186 -3.22 -80.82 8.23
N LEU A 187 -2.12 -81.12 7.54
CA LEU A 187 -2.03 -81.06 6.07
C LEU A 187 -1.89 -82.47 5.48
N ALA A 188 -2.88 -82.90 4.69
CA ALA A 188 -2.88 -84.23 4.07
C ALA A 188 -1.79 -84.36 2.99
N LEU A 189 -1.09 -85.49 2.97
CA LEU A 189 -0.06 -85.83 1.99
C LEU A 189 -0.43 -87.10 1.20
N PRO A 190 0.12 -87.31 -0.01
CA PRO A 190 -0.14 -88.52 -0.80
C PRO A 190 0.31 -89.80 -0.08
N SER A 191 -0.38 -90.92 -0.30
CA SER A 191 -0.06 -92.24 0.27
C SER A 191 -0.33 -92.37 1.78
N GLY A 192 -1.42 -91.78 2.28
CA GLY A 192 -1.91 -91.99 3.66
C GLY A 192 -1.17 -91.21 4.75
N ARG A 193 -0.20 -90.35 4.39
CA ARG A 193 0.61 -89.56 5.33
C ARG A 193 0.01 -88.17 5.57
N TYR A 194 0.44 -87.48 6.63
CA TYR A 194 0.06 -86.09 6.89
C TYR A 194 1.17 -85.32 7.61
N ALA A 195 1.22 -84.02 7.41
CA ALA A 195 2.04 -83.10 8.19
C ALA A 195 1.20 -82.44 9.29
N LEU A 196 1.81 -82.14 10.43
CA LEU A 196 1.19 -81.49 11.57
C LEU A 196 2.04 -80.27 11.95
N GLU A 197 1.49 -79.07 11.77
CA GLU A 197 2.12 -77.79 12.10
C GLU A 197 1.54 -77.24 13.40
N LEU A 198 2.38 -76.73 14.31
CA LEU A 198 1.93 -76.13 15.57
C LEU A 198 2.12 -74.61 15.54
N GLN A 199 1.03 -73.86 15.73
CA GLN A 199 1.06 -72.40 15.83
C GLN A 199 0.78 -71.94 17.28
N PRO A 200 1.48 -70.90 17.80
CA PRO A 200 1.19 -70.35 19.12
C PRO A 200 -0.19 -69.68 19.14
N ALA A 201 -1.06 -70.08 20.06
CA ALA A 201 -2.29 -69.33 20.32
C ALA A 201 -1.90 -68.02 21.06
N GLY A 202 -2.19 -66.84 20.50
CA GLY A 202 -1.80 -65.53 21.05
C GLY A 202 -2.36 -65.21 22.44
N TYR A 203 -2.14 -63.98 22.93
CA TYR A 203 -2.70 -63.49 24.20
C TYR A 203 -4.21 -63.22 24.06
N PHE A 204 -5.01 -63.63 25.05
CA PHE A 204 -6.48 -63.55 25.03
C PHE A 204 -6.98 -62.55 26.07
N ILE A 205 -7.58 -61.43 25.63
CA ILE A 205 -8.32 -60.54 26.52
C ILE A 205 -9.79 -60.97 26.46
N GLU A 206 -10.44 -61.09 27.62
CA GLU A 206 -11.88 -61.36 27.68
C GLU A 206 -12.66 -60.20 27.02
N ASP A 207 -13.58 -60.52 26.11
CA ASP A 207 -14.36 -59.55 25.34
C ASP A 207 -15.03 -58.51 26.24
N ASP A 208 -15.61 -58.94 27.37
CA ASP A 208 -16.26 -58.05 28.34
C ASP A 208 -15.30 -56.96 28.88
N ARG A 209 -14.04 -57.32 29.14
CA ARG A 209 -13.03 -56.38 29.67
C ARG A 209 -12.55 -55.41 28.60
N PHE A 210 -12.43 -55.88 27.37
CA PHE A 210 -12.08 -55.03 26.23
C PHE A 210 -13.21 -54.03 25.92
N ASP A 211 -14.45 -54.50 25.95
CA ASP A 211 -15.65 -53.66 25.76
C ASP A 211 -15.78 -52.59 26.85
N LEU A 212 -15.45 -52.92 28.10
CA LEU A 212 -15.43 -51.94 29.19
C LEU A 212 -14.38 -50.83 28.96
N MET A 213 -13.17 -51.20 28.51
CA MET A 213 -12.14 -50.24 28.15
C MET A 213 -12.60 -49.33 27.00
N LEU A 214 -13.14 -49.92 25.94
CA LEU A 214 -13.65 -49.18 24.79
C LEU A 214 -14.82 -48.25 25.18
N ALA A 215 -15.73 -48.71 26.04
CA ALA A 215 -16.84 -47.91 26.53
C ALA A 215 -16.34 -46.70 27.34
N ALA A 216 -15.34 -46.88 28.20
CA ALA A 216 -14.73 -45.79 28.96
C ALA A 216 -14.06 -44.77 28.04
N LEU A 217 -13.26 -45.22 27.07
CA LEU A 217 -12.59 -44.35 26.10
C LEU A 217 -13.59 -43.60 25.19
N ARG A 218 -14.66 -44.26 24.74
CA ARG A 218 -15.73 -43.64 23.96
C ARG A 218 -16.46 -42.53 24.72
N GLN A 219 -16.50 -42.63 26.05
CA GLN A 219 -17.06 -41.59 26.92
C GLN A 219 -16.03 -40.51 27.30
N GLY A 220 -14.81 -40.55 26.74
CA GLY A 220 -13.73 -39.63 27.05
C GLY A 220 -13.15 -39.82 28.46
N ARG A 221 -13.36 -40.99 29.08
CA ARG A 221 -12.79 -41.34 30.39
C ARG A 221 -11.46 -42.05 30.18
N THR A 222 -10.39 -41.28 30.20
CA THR A 222 -9.00 -41.76 30.04
C THR A 222 -8.43 -42.41 31.30
N GLY A 223 -9.07 -42.24 32.46
CA GLY A 223 -8.67 -42.86 33.73
C GLY A 223 -8.99 -44.36 33.90
N PHE A 224 -9.51 -45.05 32.88
CA PHE A 224 -9.82 -46.50 32.98
C PHE A 224 -8.55 -47.34 33.16
N ARG A 225 -8.55 -48.29 34.11
CA ARG A 225 -7.45 -49.24 34.31
C ARG A 225 -8.01 -50.65 34.50
N PHE A 226 -7.32 -51.64 33.93
CA PHE A 226 -7.56 -53.05 34.23
C PHE A 226 -7.16 -53.36 35.68
N GLU A 227 -7.96 -54.18 36.36
CA GLU A 227 -7.75 -54.57 37.75
C GLU A 227 -6.45 -55.36 37.95
N ASP A 228 -5.83 -55.22 39.12
CA ASP A 228 -4.52 -55.83 39.42
C ASP A 228 -4.53 -57.37 39.30
N GLU A 229 -5.66 -58.01 39.60
CA GLU A 229 -5.84 -59.46 39.45
C GLU A 229 -5.82 -59.89 37.97
N ALA A 230 -6.43 -59.09 37.09
CA ALA A 230 -6.39 -59.30 35.64
C ALA A 230 -4.98 -59.07 35.08
N VAL A 231 -4.29 -58.02 35.55
CA VAL A 231 -2.90 -57.70 35.16
C VAL A 231 -1.91 -58.76 35.64
N ALA A 232 -2.12 -59.35 36.82
CA ALA A 232 -1.30 -60.45 37.34
C ALA A 232 -1.39 -61.71 36.45
N SER A 233 -2.57 -61.97 35.89
CA SER A 233 -2.79 -63.09 34.97
C SER A 233 -2.23 -62.84 33.56
N GLN A 234 -2.16 -61.57 33.13
CA GLN A 234 -1.75 -61.18 31.79
C GLN A 234 -0.88 -59.90 31.81
N PRO A 235 0.45 -60.03 31.68
CA PRO A 235 1.36 -58.89 31.79
C PRO A 235 1.15 -57.82 30.71
N VAL A 236 0.53 -58.15 29.58
CA VAL A 236 0.19 -57.18 28.51
C VAL A 236 -0.80 -56.10 28.99
N LEU A 237 -1.68 -56.41 29.93
CA LEU A 237 -2.63 -55.43 30.48
C LEU A 237 -1.92 -54.34 31.30
N ARG A 238 -0.73 -54.64 31.85
CA ARG A 238 0.11 -53.64 32.54
C ARG A 238 0.58 -52.56 31.58
N GLU A 239 1.05 -52.96 30.40
CA GLU A 239 1.51 -52.02 29.37
C GLU A 239 0.36 -51.13 28.88
N ILE A 240 -0.84 -51.70 28.73
CA ILE A 240 -2.03 -50.93 28.38
C ILE A 240 -2.39 -49.94 29.50
N ASN A 241 -2.35 -50.36 30.77
CA ASN A 241 -2.57 -49.45 31.91
C ASN A 241 -1.58 -48.29 31.93
N THR A 242 -0.29 -48.54 31.67
CA THR A 242 0.74 -47.48 31.58
C THR A 242 0.45 -46.51 30.44
N ALA A 243 0.06 -47.03 29.26
CA ALA A 243 -0.29 -46.19 28.12
C ALA A 243 -1.55 -45.33 28.39
N LEU A 244 -2.57 -45.90 29.05
CA LEU A 244 -3.78 -45.17 29.44
C LEU A 244 -3.50 -44.15 30.56
N ALA A 245 -2.52 -44.39 31.44
CA ALA A 245 -2.03 -43.42 32.41
C ALA A 245 -1.39 -42.21 31.75
N ALA A 246 -0.48 -42.43 30.82
CA ALA A 246 0.11 -41.35 30.05
C ALA A 246 -0.96 -40.55 29.27
N LEU A 247 -1.96 -41.23 28.68
CA LEU A 247 -3.04 -40.54 28.00
C LEU A 247 -3.89 -39.66 28.94
N ASP A 248 -4.22 -40.15 30.13
CA ASP A 248 -5.02 -39.41 31.12
C ASP A 248 -4.28 -38.18 31.64
N ASP A 249 -2.99 -38.32 31.94
CA ASP A 249 -2.13 -37.21 32.37
C ASP A 249 -2.03 -36.13 31.29
N GLY A 250 -1.86 -36.52 30.02
CA GLY A 250 -1.78 -35.58 28.90
C GLY A 250 -3.09 -34.84 28.61
N VAL A 251 -4.24 -35.52 28.74
CA VAL A 251 -5.55 -34.88 28.63
C VAL A 251 -5.78 -33.88 29.77
N ASN A 252 -5.39 -34.23 30.99
CA ASN A 252 -5.51 -33.32 32.13
C ASN A 252 -4.56 -32.13 32.02
N GLN A 253 -3.36 -32.32 31.49
CA GLN A 253 -2.42 -31.24 31.17
C GLN A 253 -3.02 -30.27 30.15
N LEU A 254 -3.55 -30.77 29.02
CA LEU A 254 -4.18 -29.93 28.00
C LEU A 254 -5.34 -29.12 28.56
N ARG A 255 -6.18 -29.70 29.43
CA ARG A 255 -7.25 -28.96 30.13
C ARG A 255 -6.69 -27.87 31.02
N ALA A 256 -5.64 -28.16 31.78
CA ALA A 256 -5.03 -27.18 32.67
C ALA A 256 -4.38 -26.02 31.90
N VAL A 257 -3.80 -26.27 30.72
CA VAL A 257 -3.31 -25.25 29.79
C VAL A 257 -4.45 -24.37 29.26
N MET A 258 -5.55 -24.98 28.81
CA MET A 258 -6.73 -24.23 28.34
C MET A 258 -7.35 -23.37 29.45
N ASP A 259 -7.28 -23.81 30.70
CA ASP A 259 -7.77 -23.07 31.86
C ASP A 259 -6.73 -22.07 32.42
N GLY A 260 -5.55 -21.95 31.80
CA GLY A 260 -4.49 -21.01 32.20
C GLY A 260 -3.78 -21.36 33.51
N ARG A 261 -3.74 -22.64 33.90
CA ARG A 261 -3.32 -23.11 35.24
C ARG A 261 -1.92 -23.74 35.33
N THR A 262 -1.14 -23.82 34.25
CA THR A 262 0.15 -24.55 34.27
C THR A 262 1.32 -23.74 33.74
N ALA A 263 2.45 -23.80 34.46
CA ALA A 263 3.72 -23.16 34.10
C ALA A 263 4.81 -24.16 33.65
N ASP A 264 4.60 -25.47 33.77
CA ASP A 264 5.58 -26.48 33.41
C ASP A 264 4.95 -27.63 32.62
N VAL A 265 5.41 -27.80 31.38
CA VAL A 265 4.83 -28.66 30.34
C VAL A 265 5.85 -29.72 29.89
N GLN A 266 7.12 -29.58 30.31
CA GLN A 266 8.27 -30.19 29.62
C GLN A 266 8.39 -31.72 29.78
N ASP A 267 7.78 -32.32 30.81
CA ASP A 267 7.94 -33.75 31.13
C ASP A 267 6.64 -34.57 31.07
N LEU A 268 5.56 -33.99 30.52
CA LEU A 268 4.26 -34.65 30.45
C LEU A 268 3.94 -35.18 29.05
N PRO A 269 3.15 -36.27 28.95
CA PRO A 269 2.61 -36.74 27.67
C PRO A 269 1.73 -35.65 27.01
N LEU A 270 1.89 -35.43 25.70
CA LEU A 270 1.26 -34.33 24.92
C LEU A 270 1.82 -32.91 25.19
N ALA A 271 3.06 -32.81 25.66
CA ALA A 271 3.74 -31.54 25.89
C ALA A 271 3.85 -30.64 24.64
N GLU A 272 4.10 -31.21 23.45
CA GLU A 272 4.24 -30.46 22.20
C GLU A 272 2.92 -29.81 21.78
N GLU A 273 1.81 -30.55 21.87
CA GLU A 273 0.48 -30.04 21.57
C GLU A 273 0.06 -28.96 22.57
N ALA A 274 0.34 -29.17 23.86
CA ALA A 274 0.11 -28.18 24.90
C ALA A 274 0.89 -26.88 24.65
N GLN A 275 2.16 -26.99 24.24
CA GLN A 275 3.01 -25.84 23.93
C GLN A 275 2.49 -25.07 22.69
N MET A 276 2.08 -25.77 21.64
CA MET A 276 1.47 -25.16 20.45
C MET A 276 0.21 -24.35 20.78
N VAL A 277 -0.63 -24.87 21.68
CA VAL A 277 -1.84 -24.17 22.15
C VAL A 277 -1.49 -22.91 22.94
N ILE A 278 -0.48 -22.97 23.81
CA ILE A 278 0.01 -21.79 24.55
C ILE A 278 0.52 -20.71 23.59
N GLU A 279 1.31 -21.08 22.60
CA GLU A 279 1.83 -20.15 21.59
C GLU A 279 0.71 -19.50 20.77
N LEU A 280 -0.30 -20.29 20.36
CA LEU A 280 -1.46 -19.77 19.64
C LEU A 280 -2.27 -18.77 20.50
N PHE A 281 -2.54 -19.10 21.77
CA PHE A 281 -3.25 -18.18 22.66
C PHE A 281 -2.45 -16.91 22.94
N SER A 282 -1.14 -17.02 23.12
CA SER A 282 -0.25 -15.88 23.33
C SER A 282 -0.25 -14.96 22.10
N GLY A 283 -0.17 -15.53 20.90
CA GLY A 283 -0.26 -14.77 19.64
C GLY A 283 -1.63 -14.13 19.43
N LEU A 284 -2.72 -14.80 19.82
CA LEU A 284 -4.07 -14.21 19.78
C LEU A 284 -4.24 -13.05 20.77
N ASP A 285 -3.69 -13.15 21.99
CA ASP A 285 -3.73 -12.08 22.98
C ASP A 285 -2.90 -10.87 22.53
N GLU A 286 -1.72 -11.11 21.95
CA GLU A 286 -0.90 -10.07 21.32
C GLU A 286 -1.65 -9.39 20.17
N GLN A 287 -2.25 -10.17 19.26
CA GLN A 287 -3.06 -9.64 18.16
C GLN A 287 -4.27 -8.81 18.65
N GLN A 288 -4.95 -9.25 19.71
CA GLN A 288 -6.07 -8.50 20.30
C GLN A 288 -5.61 -7.17 20.89
N ARG A 289 -4.44 -7.14 21.56
CA ARG A 289 -3.86 -5.91 22.09
C ARG A 289 -3.47 -4.95 20.97
N ASP A 290 -2.85 -5.45 19.91
CA ASP A 290 -2.50 -4.65 18.73
C ASP A 290 -3.74 -4.07 18.05
N GLU A 291 -4.82 -4.86 17.91
CA GLU A 291 -6.09 -4.36 17.36
C GLU A 291 -6.72 -3.28 18.24
N ALA A 292 -6.69 -3.46 19.58
CA ALA A 292 -7.19 -2.46 20.52
C ALA A 292 -6.39 -1.15 20.43
N GLN A 293 -5.07 -1.23 20.34
CA GLN A 293 -4.21 -0.05 20.13
C GLN A 293 -4.49 0.64 18.79
N ALA A 294 -4.64 -0.13 17.71
CA ALA A 294 -4.97 0.38 16.39
C ALA A 294 -6.33 1.10 16.38
N ARG A 295 -7.33 0.57 17.10
CA ARG A 295 -8.65 1.20 17.26
C ARG A 295 -8.56 2.55 17.96
N VAL A 296 -7.84 2.63 19.09
CA VAL A 296 -7.64 3.89 19.82
C VAL A 296 -6.89 4.92 18.97
N ALA A 297 -5.87 4.48 18.22
CA ALA A 297 -5.16 5.36 17.29
C ALA A 297 -6.07 5.87 16.16
N LEU A 298 -6.95 5.03 15.62
CA LEU A 298 -7.93 5.41 14.60
C LEU A 298 -8.94 6.43 15.15
N GLU A 299 -9.48 6.22 16.34
CA GLU A 299 -10.40 7.16 17.00
C GLU A 299 -9.75 8.53 17.20
N THR A 300 -8.49 8.54 17.64
CA THR A 300 -7.71 9.79 17.81
C THR A 300 -7.51 10.52 16.48
N ARG A 301 -7.18 9.78 15.42
CA ARG A 301 -7.04 10.34 14.06
C ARG A 301 -8.37 10.90 13.54
N LEU A 302 -9.48 10.21 13.76
CA LEU A 302 -10.81 10.68 13.35
C LEU A 302 -11.22 11.95 14.11
N ALA A 303 -10.91 12.03 15.41
CA ALA A 303 -11.13 13.24 16.19
C ALA A 303 -10.31 14.43 15.65
N SER A 304 -9.04 14.20 15.31
CA SER A 304 -8.18 15.21 14.69
C SER A 304 -8.72 15.67 13.32
N VAL A 305 -9.14 14.75 12.45
CA VAL A 305 -9.76 15.07 11.15
C VAL A 305 -11.02 15.90 11.33
N LYS A 306 -11.86 15.59 12.33
CA LYS A 306 -13.06 16.37 12.63
C LYS A 306 -12.72 17.80 13.05
N ASP A 307 -11.69 17.98 13.88
CA ASP A 307 -11.24 19.32 14.30
C ASP A 307 -10.69 20.12 13.11
N LEU A 308 -9.87 19.49 12.26
CA LEU A 308 -9.36 20.10 11.03
C LEU A 308 -10.49 20.53 10.08
N LEU A 309 -11.54 19.72 9.93
CA LEU A 309 -12.72 20.08 9.14
C LEU A 309 -13.44 21.30 9.72
N ALA A 310 -13.64 21.35 11.05
CA ALA A 310 -14.25 22.50 11.70
C ALA A 310 -13.41 23.78 11.52
N GLN A 311 -12.08 23.66 11.61
CA GLN A 311 -11.17 24.78 11.32
C GLN A 311 -11.24 25.22 9.85
N PHE A 312 -11.34 24.27 8.92
CA PHE A 312 -11.47 24.56 7.49
C PHE A 312 -12.78 25.29 7.19
N GLU A 313 -13.90 24.84 7.74
CA GLU A 313 -15.21 25.51 7.62
C GLU A 313 -15.17 26.93 8.18
N ALA A 314 -14.59 27.13 9.36
CA ALA A 314 -14.44 28.46 9.97
C ALA A 314 -13.57 29.38 9.11
N ARG A 315 -12.46 28.87 8.54
CA ARG A 315 -11.59 29.63 7.62
C ARG A 315 -12.29 29.96 6.31
N ALA A 316 -13.07 29.04 5.76
CA ALA A 316 -13.85 29.29 4.53
C ALA A 316 -14.86 30.41 4.76
N ALA A 317 -15.63 30.36 5.86
CA ALA A 317 -16.58 31.41 6.23
C ALA A 317 -15.90 32.77 6.49
N ALA A 318 -14.75 32.78 7.17
CA ALA A 318 -13.97 34.01 7.38
C ALA A 318 -13.46 34.61 6.06
N THR A 319 -13.03 33.75 5.13
CA THR A 319 -12.56 34.16 3.80
C THR A 319 -13.69 34.74 2.96
N GLU A 320 -14.87 34.11 2.98
CA GLU A 320 -16.06 34.61 2.29
C GLU A 320 -16.49 35.99 2.81
N LYS A 321 -16.55 36.14 4.14
CA LYS A 321 -16.84 37.44 4.78
C LYS A 321 -15.80 38.50 4.41
N SER A 322 -14.52 38.14 4.38
CA SER A 322 -13.44 39.04 3.96
C SER A 322 -13.63 39.48 2.50
N ALA A 323 -13.94 38.55 1.60
CA ALA A 323 -14.21 38.84 0.19
C ALA A 323 -15.43 39.75 0.01
N GLU A 324 -16.50 39.55 0.79
CA GLU A 324 -17.67 40.42 0.78
C GLU A 324 -17.34 41.84 1.25
N THR A 325 -16.59 41.98 2.36
CA THR A 325 -16.15 43.30 2.83
C THR A 325 -15.23 43.99 1.84
N ALA A 326 -14.33 43.26 1.17
CA ALA A 326 -13.46 43.81 0.13
C ALA A 326 -14.26 44.28 -1.10
N ARG A 327 -15.28 43.52 -1.53
CA ARG A 327 -16.19 43.94 -2.62
C ARG A 327 -16.98 45.19 -2.26
N ALA A 328 -17.51 45.27 -1.03
CA ALA A 328 -18.23 46.44 -0.55
C ALA A 328 -17.32 47.69 -0.50
N ALA A 329 -16.09 47.54 0.00
CA ALA A 329 -15.10 48.61 0.04
C ALA A 329 -14.72 49.08 -1.38
N LEU A 330 -14.56 48.15 -2.32
CA LEU A 330 -14.27 48.48 -3.72
C LEU A 330 -15.43 49.23 -4.37
N ALA A 331 -16.67 48.77 -4.18
CA ALA A 331 -17.86 49.44 -4.71
C ALA A 331 -17.98 50.88 -4.17
N ALA A 332 -17.80 51.06 -2.86
CA ALA A 332 -17.79 52.39 -2.25
C ALA A 332 -16.62 53.26 -2.75
N GLY A 333 -15.46 52.65 -3.01
CA GLY A 333 -14.30 53.32 -3.60
C GLY A 333 -14.57 53.82 -5.02
N VAL A 334 -15.17 52.98 -5.88
CA VAL A 334 -15.54 53.33 -7.25
C VAL A 334 -16.58 54.45 -7.27
N GLU A 335 -17.61 54.38 -6.42
CA GLU A 335 -18.60 55.45 -6.30
C GLU A 335 -17.96 56.78 -5.88
N LYS A 336 -17.06 56.74 -4.89
CA LYS A 336 -16.34 57.93 -4.43
C LYS A 336 -15.42 58.50 -5.50
N MET A 337 -14.78 57.67 -6.32
CA MET A 337 -13.99 58.14 -7.46
C MET A 337 -14.86 58.85 -8.51
N ALA A 338 -16.03 58.28 -8.85
CA ALA A 338 -16.94 58.92 -9.80
C ALA A 338 -17.41 60.30 -9.32
N VAL A 339 -17.68 60.45 -8.01
CA VAL A 339 -18.01 61.76 -7.41
C VAL A 339 -16.83 62.72 -7.50
N LEU A 340 -15.61 62.27 -7.16
CA LEU A 340 -14.40 63.11 -7.23
C LEU A 340 -14.08 63.56 -8.66
N GLU A 341 -14.26 62.69 -9.66
CA GLU A 341 -14.10 63.04 -11.07
C GLU A 341 -15.09 64.14 -11.50
N ALA A 342 -16.36 64.00 -11.09
CA ALA A 342 -17.38 65.01 -11.36
C ALA A 342 -17.07 66.36 -10.68
N GLU A 343 -16.61 66.34 -9.42
CA GLU A 343 -16.19 67.54 -8.71
C GLU A 343 -14.95 68.20 -9.34
N LEU A 344 -13.97 67.41 -9.79
CA LEU A 344 -12.78 67.91 -10.47
C LEU A 344 -13.14 68.57 -11.81
N ALA A 345 -14.03 67.95 -12.59
CA ALA A 345 -14.53 68.52 -13.84
C ALA A 345 -15.24 69.86 -13.57
N ALA A 346 -16.12 69.91 -12.56
CA ALA A 346 -16.81 71.13 -12.17
C ALA A 346 -15.83 72.22 -11.68
N ALA A 347 -14.81 71.85 -10.90
CA ALA A 347 -13.77 72.76 -10.43
C ALA A 347 -12.94 73.33 -11.59
N LYS A 348 -12.61 72.52 -12.60
CA LYS A 348 -11.91 72.96 -13.80
C LYS A 348 -12.72 73.98 -14.59
N THR A 349 -14.01 73.70 -14.83
CA THR A 349 -14.91 74.66 -15.50
C THR A 349 -15.03 75.96 -14.71
N ARG A 350 -15.17 75.89 -13.37
CA ARG A 350 -15.18 77.10 -12.52
C ARG A 350 -13.88 77.89 -12.64
N ASN A 351 -12.72 77.21 -12.65
CA ASN A 351 -11.42 77.85 -12.83
C ASN A 351 -11.32 78.59 -14.18
N GLU A 352 -11.76 77.95 -15.27
CA GLU A 352 -11.80 78.55 -16.61
C GLU A 352 -12.72 79.79 -16.66
N THR A 353 -13.91 79.70 -16.06
CA THR A 353 -14.83 80.86 -15.97
C THR A 353 -14.24 82.00 -15.15
N ALA A 354 -13.56 81.71 -14.03
CA ALA A 354 -12.91 82.71 -13.20
C ALA A 354 -11.74 83.38 -13.93
N GLN A 355 -10.96 82.63 -14.72
CA GLN A 355 -9.89 83.20 -15.55
C GLN A 355 -10.45 84.13 -16.62
N SER A 356 -11.55 83.75 -17.28
CA SER A 356 -12.24 84.60 -18.25
C SER A 356 -12.74 85.90 -17.61
N LEU A 357 -13.38 85.81 -16.44
CA LEU A 357 -13.88 86.98 -15.71
C LEU A 357 -12.73 87.90 -15.27
N ALA A 358 -11.61 87.34 -14.81
CA ALA A 358 -10.44 88.14 -14.44
C ALA A 358 -9.86 88.91 -15.63
N ARG A 359 -9.82 88.32 -16.83
CA ARG A 359 -9.41 89.03 -18.06
C ARG A 359 -10.38 90.16 -18.43
N GLN A 360 -11.68 89.91 -18.35
CA GLN A 360 -12.69 90.95 -18.63
C GLN A 360 -12.59 92.13 -17.66
N ALA A 361 -12.32 91.86 -16.39
CA ALA A 361 -12.10 92.89 -15.38
C ALA A 361 -10.82 93.71 -15.65
N GLU A 362 -9.75 93.06 -16.10
CA GLU A 362 -8.50 93.73 -16.51
C GLU A 362 -8.72 94.65 -17.72
N GLU A 363 -9.45 94.18 -18.74
CA GLU A 363 -9.82 94.99 -19.91
C GLU A 363 -10.71 96.18 -19.51
N ALA A 364 -11.68 95.97 -18.61
CA ALA A 364 -12.54 97.03 -18.12
C ALA A 364 -11.74 98.11 -17.36
N ALA A 365 -10.80 97.70 -16.50
CA ALA A 365 -9.90 98.62 -15.81
C ALA A 365 -9.01 99.40 -16.79
N GLY A 366 -8.52 98.73 -17.84
CA GLY A 366 -7.80 99.36 -18.94
C GLY A 366 -8.61 100.44 -19.64
N ARG A 367 -9.87 100.15 -20.01
CA ARG A 367 -10.79 101.12 -20.59
C ARG A 367 -11.05 102.31 -19.67
N THR A 368 -11.24 102.08 -18.37
CA THR A 368 -11.42 103.16 -17.38
C THR A 368 -10.22 104.10 -17.34
N ARG A 369 -8.99 103.56 -17.36
CA ARG A 369 -7.77 104.39 -17.40
C ARG A 369 -7.73 105.29 -18.65
N THR A 370 -8.08 104.74 -19.82
CA THR A 370 -8.16 105.53 -21.06
C THR A 370 -9.22 106.63 -20.95
N LEU A 371 -10.42 106.31 -20.45
CA LEU A 371 -11.51 107.30 -20.28
C LEU A 371 -11.11 108.43 -19.33
N VAL A 372 -10.48 108.12 -18.20
CA VAL A 372 -10.02 109.14 -17.25
C VAL A 372 -8.91 110.01 -17.86
N SER A 373 -8.02 109.44 -18.68
CA SER A 373 -7.01 110.22 -19.41
C SER A 373 -7.67 111.22 -20.37
N GLU A 374 -8.72 110.82 -21.07
CA GLU A 374 -9.50 111.72 -21.93
C GLU A 374 -10.24 112.80 -21.12
N ILE A 375 -10.78 112.45 -19.94
CA ILE A 375 -11.40 113.43 -19.03
C ILE A 375 -10.37 114.47 -18.55
N ASP A 376 -9.15 114.05 -18.19
CA ASP A 376 -8.10 115.00 -17.78
C ASP A 376 -7.75 115.97 -18.92
N ARG A 377 -7.66 115.46 -20.16
CA ARG A 377 -7.45 116.29 -21.36
C ARG A 377 -8.59 117.29 -21.57
N MET A 378 -9.84 116.83 -21.56
CA MET A 378 -11.01 117.70 -21.72
C MET A 378 -11.08 118.76 -20.61
N ALA A 379 -10.77 118.42 -19.36
CA ALA A 379 -10.74 119.38 -18.27
C ALA A 379 -9.67 120.47 -18.48
N ARG A 380 -8.49 120.12 -19.01
CA ARG A 380 -7.44 121.11 -19.33
C ARG A 380 -7.85 122.05 -20.47
N GLU A 381 -8.57 121.52 -21.45
CA GLU A 381 -9.15 122.34 -22.53
C GLU A 381 -10.19 123.32 -21.96
N ILE A 382 -11.06 122.87 -21.05
CA ILE A 382 -12.03 123.74 -20.34
C ILE A 382 -11.31 124.81 -19.52
N ASP A 383 -10.23 124.47 -18.80
CA ASP A 383 -9.42 125.44 -18.06
C ASP A 383 -8.87 126.54 -18.98
N THR A 384 -8.40 126.16 -20.16
CA THR A 384 -7.88 127.10 -21.17
C THR A 384 -8.99 128.00 -21.72
N MET A 385 -10.16 127.43 -22.04
CA MET A 385 -11.31 128.19 -22.54
C MET A 385 -11.85 129.17 -21.48
N THR A 386 -12.02 128.71 -20.24
CA THR A 386 -12.51 129.55 -19.13
C THR A 386 -11.54 130.67 -18.79
N ALA A 387 -10.23 130.44 -18.86
CA ALA A 387 -9.23 131.50 -18.71
C ALA A 387 -9.36 132.57 -19.80
N GLY A 388 -9.62 132.16 -21.05
CA GLY A 388 -9.91 133.10 -22.14
C GLY A 388 -11.18 133.92 -21.90
N ILE A 389 -12.25 133.30 -21.39
CA ILE A 389 -13.50 133.99 -21.04
C ILE A 389 -13.28 134.99 -19.89
N GLU A 390 -12.51 134.62 -18.88
CA GLU A 390 -12.14 135.53 -17.77
C GLU A 390 -11.36 136.75 -18.28
N ASP A 391 -10.40 136.57 -19.20
CA ASP A 391 -9.64 137.67 -19.81
C ASP A 391 -10.55 138.59 -20.65
N VAL A 392 -11.42 138.02 -21.49
CA VAL A 392 -12.40 138.81 -22.27
C VAL A 392 -13.33 139.58 -21.34
N SER A 393 -13.90 138.91 -20.34
CA SER A 393 -14.76 139.53 -19.34
C SER A 393 -14.05 140.65 -18.57
N PHE A 394 -12.78 140.46 -18.18
CA PHE A 394 -12.00 141.48 -17.49
C PHE A 394 -11.77 142.71 -18.37
N ARG A 395 -11.40 142.51 -19.65
CA ARG A 395 -11.26 143.60 -20.63
C ARG A 395 -12.58 144.32 -20.88
N THR A 396 -13.70 143.59 -20.99
CA THR A 396 -15.04 144.18 -21.14
C THR A 396 -15.44 144.99 -19.91
N ASN A 397 -15.14 144.50 -18.70
CA ASN A 397 -15.39 145.22 -17.46
C ASN A 397 -14.56 146.52 -17.36
N LEU A 398 -13.30 146.51 -17.83
CA LEU A 398 -12.47 147.71 -17.92
C LEU A 398 -12.98 148.70 -18.99
N LEU A 399 -13.41 148.21 -20.15
CA LEU A 399 -14.02 149.04 -21.19
C LEU A 399 -15.31 149.70 -20.69
N ALA A 400 -16.16 148.95 -20.00
CA ALA A 400 -17.39 149.45 -19.39
C ALA A 400 -17.12 150.50 -18.30
N LEU A 401 -16.09 150.27 -17.47
CA LEU A 401 -15.66 151.25 -16.47
C LEU A 401 -15.19 152.55 -17.12
N ASN A 402 -14.37 152.47 -18.17
CA ASN A 402 -13.92 153.64 -18.92
C ASN A 402 -15.11 154.38 -19.56
N ALA A 403 -16.09 153.65 -20.10
CA ALA A 403 -17.30 154.24 -20.66
C ALA A 403 -18.17 154.92 -19.58
N ALA A 404 -18.30 154.33 -18.39
CA ALA A 404 -19.02 154.93 -17.26
C ALA A 404 -18.35 156.24 -16.78
N VAL A 405 -17.02 156.27 -16.74
CA VAL A 405 -16.25 157.49 -16.41
C VAL A 405 -16.48 158.59 -17.44
N GLU A 406 -16.42 158.26 -18.73
CA GLU A 406 -16.63 159.26 -19.79
C GLU A 406 -18.09 159.74 -19.84
N ALA A 407 -19.05 158.84 -19.56
CA ALA A 407 -20.46 159.19 -19.43
C ALA A 407 -20.72 160.15 -18.24
N ALA A 408 -20.07 159.93 -17.10
CA ALA A 408 -20.13 160.84 -15.95
C ALA A 408 -19.50 162.20 -16.29
N ARG A 409 -18.42 162.21 -17.08
CA ARG A 409 -17.73 163.43 -17.54
C ARG A 409 -18.58 164.29 -18.48
N ALA A 410 -19.47 163.65 -19.27
CA ALA A 410 -20.38 164.33 -20.19
C ALA A 410 -21.63 164.95 -19.52
N GLY A 411 -21.83 164.75 -18.20
CA GLY A 411 -22.96 165.31 -17.45
C GLY A 411 -24.31 164.82 -17.95
N GLU A 412 -25.30 165.72 -18.11
CA GLU A 412 -26.66 165.34 -18.55
C GLU A 412 -26.71 164.67 -19.93
N LYS A 413 -25.77 165.01 -20.83
CA LYS A 413 -25.71 164.39 -22.17
C LYS A 413 -25.21 162.95 -22.16
N GLY A 414 -24.60 162.51 -21.05
CA GLY A 414 -24.06 161.15 -20.87
C GLY A 414 -24.98 160.19 -20.15
N ALA A 415 -26.15 160.62 -19.66
CA ALA A 415 -27.01 159.81 -18.78
C ALA A 415 -27.43 158.47 -19.40
N GLY A 416 -27.78 158.44 -20.69
CA GLY A 416 -28.12 157.19 -21.40
C GLY A 416 -26.92 156.26 -21.59
N PHE A 417 -25.72 156.81 -21.83
CA PHE A 417 -24.49 156.03 -21.95
C PHE A 417 -24.03 155.45 -20.60
N ALA A 418 -24.29 156.15 -19.50
CA ALA A 418 -23.98 155.65 -18.15
C ALA A 418 -24.77 154.38 -17.83
N VAL A 419 -26.08 154.33 -18.17
CA VAL A 419 -26.92 153.15 -17.97
C VAL A 419 -26.41 151.95 -18.78
N VAL A 420 -26.06 152.17 -20.06
CA VAL A 420 -25.51 151.10 -20.91
C VAL A 420 -24.16 150.62 -20.38
N ALA A 421 -23.29 151.52 -19.94
CA ALA A 421 -21.99 151.17 -19.38
C ALA A 421 -22.12 150.33 -18.10
N ASP A 422 -23.05 150.66 -17.21
CA ASP A 422 -23.32 149.86 -16.00
C ASP A 422 -23.89 148.49 -16.33
N GLU A 423 -24.79 148.38 -17.32
CA GLU A 423 -25.35 147.10 -17.76
C GLU A 423 -24.25 146.20 -18.37
N VAL A 424 -23.39 146.75 -19.24
CA VAL A 424 -22.24 146.03 -19.80
C VAL A 424 -21.27 145.62 -18.70
N ARG A 425 -21.07 146.45 -17.66
CA ARG A 425 -20.23 146.11 -16.51
C ARG A 425 -20.81 144.94 -15.73
N GLN A 426 -22.11 144.95 -15.46
CA GLN A 426 -22.79 143.84 -14.78
C GLN A 426 -22.70 142.55 -15.60
N LEU A 427 -22.97 142.60 -16.91
CA LEU A 427 -22.80 141.47 -17.84
C LEU A 427 -21.39 140.90 -17.79
N ALA A 428 -20.37 141.77 -17.81
CA ALA A 428 -18.97 141.34 -17.71
C ALA A 428 -18.71 140.63 -16.37
N GLN A 429 -19.16 141.19 -15.24
CA GLN A 429 -18.98 140.57 -13.91
C GLN A 429 -19.70 139.22 -13.79
N VAL A 430 -20.92 139.09 -14.33
CA VAL A 430 -21.68 137.83 -14.37
C VAL A 430 -20.96 136.80 -15.24
N THR A 431 -20.39 137.22 -16.37
CA THR A 431 -19.60 136.35 -17.26
C THR A 431 -18.34 135.82 -16.55
N ASN A 432 -17.62 136.67 -15.81
CA ASN A 432 -16.46 136.26 -15.02
C ASN A 432 -16.84 135.21 -13.97
N ARG A 433 -17.92 135.47 -13.24
CA ARG A 433 -18.42 134.54 -12.21
C ARG A 433 -18.80 133.20 -12.83
N SER A 434 -19.51 133.21 -13.95
CA SER A 434 -19.89 132.00 -14.68
C SER A 434 -18.68 131.21 -15.16
N ALA A 435 -17.64 131.89 -15.68
CA ALA A 435 -16.39 131.23 -16.08
C ALA A 435 -15.68 130.55 -14.91
N LYS A 436 -15.65 131.20 -13.73
CA LYS A 436 -15.13 130.61 -12.49
C LYS A 436 -15.93 129.41 -12.04
N ASP A 437 -17.26 129.48 -12.10
CA ASP A 437 -18.14 128.38 -11.71
C ASP A 437 -17.95 127.16 -12.64
N ILE A 438 -17.77 127.38 -13.95
CA ILE A 438 -17.43 126.31 -14.91
C ILE A 438 -16.11 125.65 -14.54
N ARG A 439 -15.06 126.44 -14.21
CA ARG A 439 -13.76 125.89 -13.78
C ARG A 439 -13.90 125.02 -12.54
N VAL A 440 -14.66 125.46 -11.53
CA VAL A 440 -14.93 124.67 -10.33
C VAL A 440 -15.62 123.34 -10.64
N ILE A 441 -16.57 123.32 -11.58
CA ILE A 441 -17.25 122.09 -12.01
C ILE A 441 -16.26 121.16 -12.75
N ALA A 442 -15.41 121.71 -13.63
CA ALA A 442 -14.40 120.94 -14.34
C ALA A 442 -13.38 120.30 -13.38
N ASP A 443 -12.90 121.06 -12.38
CA ASP A 443 -12.00 120.54 -11.35
C ASP A 443 -12.64 119.45 -10.50
N LYS A 444 -13.92 119.59 -10.13
CA LYS A 444 -14.68 118.52 -9.47
C LYS A 444 -14.77 117.27 -10.35
N GLY A 445 -15.07 117.42 -11.64
CA GLY A 445 -15.11 116.31 -12.59
C GLY A 445 -13.76 115.59 -12.71
N ARG A 446 -12.66 116.35 -12.80
CA ARG A 446 -11.28 115.82 -12.81
C ARG A 446 -10.95 115.07 -11.51
N ALA A 447 -11.32 115.61 -10.35
CA ALA A 447 -11.12 114.95 -9.07
C ALA A 447 -11.92 113.63 -8.97
N GLN A 448 -13.18 113.63 -9.39
CA GLN A 448 -14.01 112.42 -9.44
C GLN A 448 -13.41 111.34 -10.37
N ALA A 449 -12.89 111.76 -11.53
CA ALA A 449 -12.23 110.85 -12.47
C ALA A 449 -10.96 110.21 -11.90
N ARG A 450 -10.18 110.96 -11.09
CA ARG A 450 -9.00 110.41 -10.39
C ARG A 450 -9.38 109.31 -9.39
N ILE A 451 -10.48 109.48 -8.65
CA ILE A 451 -10.99 108.44 -7.75
C ILE A 451 -11.30 107.15 -8.54
N GLY A 452 -11.96 107.26 -9.70
CA GLY A 452 -12.22 106.12 -10.57
C GLY A 452 -10.94 105.44 -11.11
N LEU A 453 -9.84 106.18 -11.25
CA LEU A 453 -8.54 105.64 -11.68
C LEU A 453 -7.85 104.87 -10.56
N ASP A 454 -7.96 105.34 -9.31
CA ASP A 454 -7.46 104.62 -8.14
C ASP A 454 -8.23 103.31 -7.92
N GLU A 455 -9.57 103.33 -8.05
CA GLU A 455 -10.40 102.13 -8.01
C GLU A 455 -10.03 101.13 -9.12
N ALA A 456 -9.83 101.60 -10.35
CA ALA A 456 -9.36 100.76 -11.46
C ALA A 456 -7.97 100.17 -11.19
N GLY A 457 -7.07 100.93 -10.56
CA GLY A 457 -5.76 100.44 -10.12
C GLY A 457 -5.84 99.37 -9.03
N GLY A 458 -6.77 99.54 -8.07
CA GLY A 458 -7.07 98.53 -7.06
C GLY A 458 -7.61 97.24 -7.67
N LEU A 459 -8.55 97.37 -8.62
CA LEU A 459 -9.12 96.23 -9.36
C LEU A 459 -8.03 95.45 -10.11
N GLN A 460 -7.10 96.13 -10.80
CA GLN A 460 -5.98 95.47 -11.49
C GLN A 460 -5.10 94.62 -10.55
N LYS A 461 -4.81 95.11 -9.34
CA LYS A 461 -4.00 94.35 -8.36
C LYS A 461 -4.73 93.09 -7.91
N ILE A 462 -6.02 93.21 -7.62
CA ILE A 462 -6.87 92.08 -7.21
C ILE A 462 -6.95 91.05 -8.34
N THR A 463 -7.19 91.48 -9.58
CA THR A 463 -7.27 90.57 -10.73
C THR A 463 -5.94 89.89 -11.03
N ALA A 464 -4.81 90.57 -10.84
CA ALA A 464 -3.48 89.98 -11.01
C ALA A 464 -3.21 88.88 -9.98
N GLN A 465 -3.49 89.14 -8.70
CA GLN A 465 -3.39 88.12 -7.65
C GLN A 465 -4.36 86.95 -7.89
N LEU A 466 -5.57 87.24 -8.35
CA LEU A 466 -6.55 86.21 -8.70
C LEU A 466 -6.04 85.32 -9.85
N GLN A 467 -5.49 85.91 -10.92
CA GLN A 467 -4.93 85.14 -12.04
C GLN A 467 -3.76 84.24 -11.61
N GLU A 468 -2.89 84.73 -10.71
CA GLU A 468 -1.80 83.93 -10.14
C GLU A 468 -2.35 82.73 -9.34
N ASN A 469 -3.32 82.97 -8.46
CA ASN A 469 -3.96 81.91 -7.69
C ASN A 469 -4.67 80.88 -8.58
N LEU A 470 -5.35 81.32 -9.64
CA LEU A 470 -6.02 80.44 -10.61
C LEU A 470 -5.02 79.61 -11.44
N ARG A 471 -3.83 80.15 -11.74
CA ARG A 471 -2.73 79.40 -12.38
C ARG A 471 -2.16 78.35 -11.43
N ASN A 472 -1.91 78.70 -10.17
CA ASN A 472 -1.43 77.76 -9.17
C ASN A 472 -2.44 76.63 -8.93
N LEU A 473 -3.74 76.95 -8.86
CA LEU A 473 -4.82 75.98 -8.78
C LEU A 473 -4.87 75.07 -10.01
N SER A 474 -4.72 75.64 -11.21
CA SER A 474 -4.66 74.87 -12.45
C SER A 474 -3.51 73.85 -12.44
N ASN A 475 -2.30 74.28 -12.05
CA ASN A 475 -1.14 73.40 -11.98
C ASN A 475 -1.30 72.30 -10.92
N GLY A 476 -1.86 72.64 -9.74
CA GLY A 476 -2.15 71.66 -8.69
C GLY A 476 -3.20 70.62 -9.10
N SER A 477 -4.26 71.04 -9.80
CA SER A 477 -5.32 70.15 -10.27
C SER A 477 -4.84 69.13 -11.31
N VAL A 478 -3.89 69.51 -12.19
CA VAL A 478 -3.26 68.60 -13.16
C VAL A 478 -2.41 67.54 -12.46
N SER A 479 -1.68 67.92 -11.40
CA SER A 479 -0.87 66.97 -10.62
C SER A 479 -1.74 65.93 -9.89
N ILE A 480 -2.88 66.36 -9.34
CA ILE A 480 -3.81 65.47 -8.62
C ILE A 480 -4.48 64.49 -9.60
N ALA A 481 -4.84 64.94 -10.81
CA ALA A 481 -5.39 64.06 -11.85
C ALA A 481 -4.37 62.98 -12.27
N ALA A 482 -3.09 63.36 -12.46
CA ALA A 482 -2.03 62.42 -12.82
C ALA A 482 -1.71 61.39 -11.70
N GLU A 483 -1.80 61.79 -10.43
CA GLU A 483 -1.65 60.86 -9.30
C GLU A 483 -2.88 59.96 -9.09
N GLY A 484 -4.08 60.45 -9.41
CA GLY A 484 -5.32 59.67 -9.33
C GLY A 484 -5.33 58.47 -10.29
N GLU A 485 -4.90 58.68 -11.54
CA GLU A 485 -4.79 57.61 -12.55
C GLU A 485 -3.80 56.50 -12.14
N THR A 486 -2.71 56.86 -11.47
CA THR A 486 -1.67 55.90 -11.07
C THR A 486 -2.03 55.14 -9.78
N LYS A 487 -2.73 55.77 -8.83
CA LYS A 487 -3.13 55.14 -7.55
C LYS A 487 -4.42 54.32 -7.65
N GLY A 488 -5.32 54.64 -8.58
CA GLY A 488 -6.51 53.82 -8.86
C GLY A 488 -6.17 52.37 -9.19
N ALA A 489 -5.12 52.15 -9.99
CA ALA A 489 -4.60 50.83 -10.33
C ALA A 489 -3.93 50.09 -9.15
N GLY A 490 -3.38 50.82 -8.17
CA GLY A 490 -2.69 50.24 -7.01
C GLY A 490 -3.62 49.73 -5.90
N SER A 491 -4.83 50.29 -5.80
CA SER A 491 -5.79 49.94 -4.74
C SER A 491 -6.34 48.50 -4.82
N VAL A 492 -6.21 47.85 -5.98
CA VAL A 492 -6.58 46.43 -6.21
C VAL A 492 -5.56 45.46 -5.59
N SER A 493 -4.37 45.93 -5.17
CA SER A 493 -3.31 45.08 -4.61
C SER A 493 -3.50 44.70 -3.13
N LEU A 494 -4.50 45.26 -2.44
CA LEU A 494 -4.69 45.05 -0.99
C LEU A 494 -5.49 43.79 -0.60
N ALA A 495 -5.83 42.92 -1.55
CA ALA A 495 -6.45 41.63 -1.28
C ALA A 495 -5.47 40.48 -1.58
N SER A 496 -4.23 40.57 -1.10
CA SER A 496 -3.38 39.38 -1.00
C SER A 496 -3.82 38.58 0.23
N PRO A 497 -4.35 37.35 0.09
CA PRO A 497 -4.53 36.50 1.24
C PRO A 497 -3.15 36.30 1.90
N GLY A 498 -3.09 36.45 3.22
CA GLY A 498 -1.87 36.30 4.00
C GLY A 498 -1.14 34.98 3.73
N PRO A 499 0.14 34.87 4.10
CA PRO A 499 1.01 33.79 3.67
C PRO A 499 0.41 32.43 4.02
N VAL A 500 0.31 31.59 2.99
CA VAL A 500 0.08 30.14 3.08
C VAL A 500 1.35 29.54 3.69
N VAL A 501 1.47 29.54 5.02
CA VAL A 501 2.51 28.82 5.74
C VAL A 501 1.92 28.26 7.04
N GLU A 502 2.45 27.11 7.48
CA GLU A 502 2.17 26.39 8.74
C GLU A 502 0.98 25.41 8.78
N ILE A 503 0.92 24.50 7.80
CA ILE A 503 0.43 23.13 8.08
C ILE A 503 1.51 22.08 7.80
N ALA A 504 2.59 22.43 7.10
CA ALA A 504 3.70 21.50 6.82
C ALA A 504 4.62 21.22 8.03
N ASP A 505 4.66 22.11 9.04
CA ASP A 505 5.54 21.91 10.21
C ASP A 505 4.93 21.09 11.35
N GLN A 506 3.63 20.76 11.30
CA GLN A 506 3.03 19.85 12.27
C GLN A 506 3.18 18.37 11.90
N GLU A 507 3.57 18.05 10.67
CA GLU A 507 3.83 16.67 10.26
C GLU A 507 5.20 16.16 10.78
N ILE A 508 6.16 17.07 11.00
CA ILE A 508 7.51 16.72 11.51
C ILE A 508 7.51 16.56 13.05
N ALA A 509 6.59 17.20 13.76
CA ALA A 509 6.48 17.06 15.22
C ALA A 509 5.76 15.78 15.67
N PHE A 510 5.01 15.12 14.78
CA PHE A 510 4.25 13.92 15.14
C PHE A 510 5.10 12.64 15.13
N ASP A 511 6.20 12.61 14.36
CA ASP A 511 7.09 11.45 14.29
C ASP A 511 8.03 11.35 15.51
N GLN A 512 8.24 12.45 16.24
CA GLN A 512 9.08 12.45 17.45
C GLN A 512 8.35 12.12 18.76
N ARG A 513 7.01 12.12 18.78
CA ARG A 513 6.23 11.77 19.99
C ARG A 513 5.68 10.33 19.98
N ALA A 514 5.79 9.62 18.86
CA ALA A 514 5.46 8.20 18.78
C ALA A 514 6.67 7.29 19.08
N ALA A 515 7.87 7.87 19.28
CA ALA A 515 9.12 7.14 19.50
C ALA A 515 9.73 7.33 20.91
N SER A 516 8.95 7.80 21.89
CA SER A 516 9.38 7.96 23.29
C SER A 516 8.53 7.17 24.27
#